data_AF-A0A9Q3QBB1-F1
#
_entry.id   AF-A0A9Q3QBB1-F1
#
_cell.length_a   1.000
_cell.length_b   1.000
_cell.length_c   1.000
_cell.angle_alpha   90.00
_cell.angle_beta   90.00
_cell.angle_gamma   90.00
#
_symmetry.space_group_name_H-M   'P 1'
#
loop_
_entity.id
_entity.type
_entity.pdbx_description
1 polymer ?
#
loop_
_entity_poly.entity_id
_entity_poly.type
_entity_poly.pdbx_seq_one_letter_code
_entity_poly.pdbx_strand_id
1 'polypeptide(L)'
;MSNDSSSQSLAFTKLSQVRFTTTLNFTQEIRTTISKMRLVGFKLEESALSIMVLRKLPSELDSFLRVISHRFQNKGLDFILKKLEKDYVQFKLNEDTRETVTALYSQKNRNFCNLCKMRSHLEEYCWKKHPKIRPTNLTSQTQEEDEPSIAF
;
A
#
# COMPACT_ATOMS: atom_id res chain seq x y z
N MET A 1 -4.43 -38.96 -32.84
CA MET A 1 -4.26 -37.51 -32.57
C MET A 1 -4.58 -37.25 -31.10
N SER A 2 -3.74 -37.71 -30.17
CA SER A 2 -4.17 -37.91 -28.76
C SER A 2 -3.23 -37.31 -27.71
N ASN A 3 -1.97 -36.97 -28.06
CA ASN A 3 -1.02 -36.39 -27.11
C ASN A 3 -1.27 -34.89 -26.86
N ASP A 4 -1.81 -34.17 -27.84
CA ASP A 4 -1.97 -32.73 -27.77
C ASP A 4 -3.00 -32.33 -26.71
N SER A 5 -4.20 -32.92 -26.73
CA SER A 5 -5.26 -32.61 -25.75
C SER A 5 -4.84 -32.91 -24.30
N SER A 6 -4.06 -33.97 -24.07
CA SER A 6 -3.52 -34.30 -22.74
C SER A 6 -2.48 -33.25 -22.30
N SER A 7 -1.55 -32.89 -23.20
CA SER A 7 -0.51 -31.90 -22.94
C SER A 7 -1.08 -30.50 -22.68
N GLN A 8 -2.13 -30.13 -23.43
CA GLN A 8 -2.88 -28.88 -23.27
C GLN A 8 -3.62 -28.82 -21.93
N SER A 9 -4.35 -29.88 -21.58
CA SER A 9 -5.04 -30.00 -20.28
C SER A 9 -4.07 -29.88 -19.10
N LEU A 10 -2.91 -30.56 -19.20
CA LEU A 10 -1.87 -30.50 -18.16
C LEU A 10 -1.21 -29.12 -18.06
N ALA A 11 -1.02 -28.41 -19.18
CA ALA A 11 -0.50 -27.04 -19.18
C ALA A 11 -1.49 -26.04 -18.56
N PHE A 12 -2.79 -26.17 -18.87
CA PHE A 12 -3.85 -25.36 -18.26
C PHE A 12 -4.05 -25.67 -16.77
N THR A 13 -3.94 -26.94 -16.38
CA THR A 13 -3.98 -27.37 -14.98
C THR A 13 -2.83 -26.74 -14.18
N LYS A 14 -1.62 -26.70 -14.75
CA LYS A 14 -0.48 -25.99 -14.15
C LYS A 14 -0.77 -24.50 -13.94
N LEU A 15 -1.32 -23.79 -14.94
CA LEU A 15 -1.71 -22.38 -14.77
C LEU A 15 -2.74 -22.22 -13.64
N SER A 16 -3.70 -23.13 -13.56
CA SER A 16 -4.74 -23.14 -12.54
C SER A 16 -4.18 -23.41 -11.14
N GLN A 17 -3.08 -24.15 -11.02
CA GLN A 17 -2.39 -24.45 -9.76
C GLN A 17 -1.42 -23.36 -9.26
N VAL A 18 -0.95 -22.44 -10.13
CA VAL A 18 -0.07 -21.32 -9.69
C VAL A 18 -0.74 -20.51 -8.57
N ARG A 19 -0.03 -20.35 -7.44
CA ARG A 19 -0.47 -19.58 -6.27
C ARG A 19 0.40 -18.34 -6.10
N PHE A 20 -0.19 -17.27 -5.58
CA PHE A 20 0.60 -16.10 -5.17
C PHE A 20 1.49 -16.45 -3.97
N THR A 21 2.76 -16.05 -4.02
CA THR A 21 3.76 -16.29 -2.96
C THR A 21 4.57 -15.01 -2.72
N THR A 22 5.45 -14.69 -3.67
CA THR A 22 6.04 -13.35 -3.82
C THR A 22 5.72 -12.85 -5.22
N THR A 23 5.66 -11.54 -5.41
CA THR A 23 5.35 -10.94 -6.70
C THR A 23 6.32 -11.40 -7.80
N LEU A 24 7.62 -11.43 -7.52
CA LEU A 24 8.65 -11.88 -8.46
C LEU A 24 8.45 -13.35 -8.87
N ASN A 25 8.26 -14.25 -7.90
CA ASN A 25 8.10 -15.67 -8.20
C ASN A 25 6.80 -15.92 -8.96
N PHE A 26 5.71 -15.27 -8.55
CA PHE A 26 4.40 -15.38 -9.18
C PHE A 26 4.44 -14.89 -10.64
N THR A 27 5.01 -13.71 -10.93
CA THR A 27 5.06 -13.20 -12.30
C THR A 27 5.96 -14.05 -13.20
N GLN A 28 7.08 -14.56 -12.68
CA GLN A 28 7.94 -15.50 -13.40
C GLN A 28 7.21 -16.82 -13.69
N GLU A 29 6.57 -17.42 -12.69
CA GLU A 29 5.85 -18.69 -12.83
C GLU A 29 4.68 -18.58 -13.83
N ILE A 30 3.93 -17.47 -13.79
CA ILE A 30 2.88 -17.17 -14.78
C ILE A 30 3.47 -17.04 -16.20
N ARG A 31 4.53 -16.24 -16.42
CA ARG A 31 5.18 -16.10 -17.74
C ARG A 31 5.71 -17.43 -18.26
N THR A 32 6.36 -18.22 -17.41
CA THR A 32 6.87 -19.56 -17.74
C THR A 32 5.74 -20.51 -18.10
N THR A 33 4.64 -20.49 -17.36
CA THR A 33 3.51 -21.41 -17.59
C THR A 33 2.74 -21.05 -18.86
N ILE A 34 2.51 -19.76 -19.13
CA ILE A 34 1.88 -19.31 -20.38
C ILE A 34 2.77 -19.59 -21.59
N SER A 35 4.10 -19.47 -21.45
CA SER A 35 5.04 -19.89 -22.49
C SER A 35 4.91 -21.40 -22.77
N LYS A 36 4.82 -22.24 -21.73
CA LYS A 36 4.58 -23.69 -21.87
C LYS A 36 3.23 -24.01 -22.52
N MET A 37 2.16 -23.27 -22.19
CA MET A 37 0.85 -23.39 -22.85
C MET A 37 0.92 -23.08 -24.34
N ARG A 38 1.59 -21.98 -24.71
CA ARG A 38 1.81 -21.58 -26.11
C ARG A 38 2.61 -22.64 -26.89
N LEU A 39 3.60 -23.29 -26.27
CA LEU A 39 4.39 -24.36 -26.90
C LEU A 39 3.55 -25.62 -27.21
N VAL A 40 2.56 -25.97 -26.39
CA VAL A 40 1.63 -27.10 -26.66
C VAL A 40 0.42 -26.69 -27.52
N GLY A 41 0.48 -25.54 -28.18
CA GLY A 41 -0.59 -25.01 -29.04
C GLY A 41 -1.79 -24.44 -28.30
N PHE A 42 -1.79 -24.42 -26.95
CA PHE A 42 -2.90 -23.90 -26.16
C PHE A 42 -2.81 -22.37 -26.07
N LYS A 43 -3.59 -21.68 -26.90
CA LYS A 43 -3.70 -20.22 -26.92
C LYS A 43 -5.05 -19.79 -26.33
N LEU A 44 -4.99 -19.00 -25.26
CA LEU A 44 -6.12 -18.25 -24.73
C LEU A 44 -6.00 -16.79 -25.16
N GLU A 45 -7.14 -16.09 -25.19
CA GLU A 45 -7.19 -14.65 -25.37
C GLU A 45 -6.44 -13.95 -24.21
N GLU A 46 -5.73 -12.87 -24.52
CA GLU A 46 -4.90 -12.18 -23.53
C GLU A 46 -5.72 -11.46 -22.44
N SER A 47 -6.94 -11.04 -22.77
CA SER A 47 -7.95 -10.55 -21.82
C SER A 47 -8.34 -11.62 -20.80
N ALA A 48 -8.68 -12.83 -21.26
CA ALA A 48 -9.04 -13.97 -20.44
C ALA A 48 -7.87 -14.41 -19.53
N LEU A 49 -6.65 -14.50 -20.08
CA LEU A 49 -5.44 -14.76 -19.30
C LEU A 49 -5.22 -13.70 -18.22
N SER A 50 -5.41 -12.42 -18.54
CA SER A 50 -5.29 -11.32 -17.59
C SER A 50 -6.29 -11.45 -16.43
N ILE A 51 -7.57 -11.73 -16.73
CA ILE A 51 -8.60 -11.95 -15.71
C ILE A 51 -8.26 -13.18 -14.84
N MET A 52 -7.82 -14.29 -15.44
CA MET A 52 -7.43 -15.50 -14.70
C MET A 52 -6.25 -15.26 -13.74
N VAL A 53 -5.25 -14.49 -14.17
CA VAL A 53 -4.07 -14.14 -13.36
C VAL A 53 -4.44 -13.16 -12.25
N LEU A 54 -5.25 -12.14 -12.54
CA LEU A 54 -5.70 -11.15 -11.55
C LEU A 54 -6.52 -11.79 -10.43
N ARG A 55 -7.39 -12.77 -10.73
CA ARG A 55 -8.17 -13.52 -9.71
C ARG A 55 -7.32 -14.45 -8.81
N LYS A 56 -6.02 -14.58 -9.06
CA LYS A 56 -5.07 -15.34 -8.21
C LYS A 56 -4.30 -14.45 -7.24
N LEU A 57 -4.43 -13.12 -7.35
CA LEU A 57 -3.83 -12.18 -6.40
C LEU A 57 -4.62 -12.19 -5.08
N PRO A 58 -3.95 -12.00 -3.93
CA PRO A 58 -4.61 -11.96 -2.64
C PRO A 58 -5.24 -10.58 -2.37
N SER A 59 -6.13 -10.51 -1.38
CA SER A 59 -7.03 -9.38 -1.11
C SER A 59 -6.34 -8.05 -0.78
N GLU A 60 -5.10 -8.09 -0.29
CA GLU A 60 -4.29 -6.90 0.00
C GLU A 60 -4.04 -6.09 -1.29
N LEU A 61 -4.12 -6.75 -2.45
CA LEU A 61 -3.95 -6.16 -3.77
C LEU A 61 -5.27 -5.71 -4.43
N ASP A 62 -6.41 -5.72 -3.74
CA ASP A 62 -7.70 -5.24 -4.27
C ASP A 62 -7.66 -3.76 -4.75
N SER A 63 -6.78 -2.95 -4.16
CA SER A 63 -6.52 -1.58 -4.62
C SER A 63 -5.83 -1.56 -5.98
N PHE A 64 -4.86 -2.46 -6.19
CA PHE A 64 -4.20 -2.66 -7.48
C PHE A 64 -5.18 -3.23 -8.52
N LEU A 65 -5.99 -4.24 -8.15
CA LEU A 65 -7.02 -4.82 -9.01
C LEU A 65 -7.97 -3.74 -9.56
N ARG A 66 -8.49 -2.86 -8.70
CA ARG A 66 -9.36 -1.74 -9.13
C ARG A 66 -8.66 -0.79 -10.11
N VAL A 67 -7.38 -0.45 -9.87
CA VAL A 67 -6.61 0.40 -10.79
C VAL A 67 -6.39 -0.28 -12.15
N ILE A 68 -6.08 -1.57 -12.17
CA ILE A 68 -5.97 -2.37 -13.41
C ILE A 68 -7.30 -2.42 -14.16
N SER A 69 -8.39 -2.78 -13.48
CA SER A 69 -9.73 -2.90 -14.06
C SER A 69 -10.30 -1.60 -14.59
N HIS A 70 -9.84 -0.42 -14.12
CA HIS A 70 -10.33 0.86 -14.60
C HIS A 70 -9.40 1.52 -15.64
N ARG A 71 -8.08 1.51 -15.43
CA ARG A 71 -7.13 2.25 -16.28
C ARG A 71 -6.42 1.42 -17.35
N PHE A 72 -6.51 0.09 -17.27
CA PHE A 72 -5.65 -0.80 -18.06
C PHE A 72 -6.41 -1.96 -18.74
N GLN A 73 -7.73 -1.80 -18.95
CA GLN A 73 -8.62 -2.81 -19.57
C GLN A 73 -8.10 -3.37 -20.90
N ASN A 74 -7.46 -2.52 -21.72
CA ASN A 74 -6.93 -2.88 -23.05
C ASN A 74 -5.39 -3.07 -23.05
N LYS A 75 -4.80 -3.46 -21.91
CA LYS A 75 -3.35 -3.75 -21.81
C LYS A 75 -3.10 -5.24 -21.72
N GLY A 76 -2.06 -5.69 -22.43
CA GLY A 76 -1.62 -7.08 -22.41
C GLY A 76 -1.13 -7.52 -21.03
N LEU A 77 -1.11 -8.84 -20.81
CA LEU A 77 -0.79 -9.46 -19.53
C LEU A 77 0.62 -9.06 -19.06
N ASP A 78 1.60 -9.00 -19.97
CA ASP A 78 2.98 -8.62 -19.61
C ASP A 78 3.10 -7.19 -19.08
N PHE A 79 2.21 -6.28 -19.50
CA PHE A 79 2.12 -4.95 -18.91
C PHE A 79 1.58 -5.02 -17.48
N ILE A 80 0.52 -5.81 -17.25
CA ILE A 80 -0.08 -6.01 -15.93
C ILE A 80 0.93 -6.63 -14.96
N LEU A 81 1.68 -7.66 -15.39
CA LEU A 81 2.71 -8.30 -14.58
C LEU A 81 3.86 -7.34 -14.24
N LYS A 82 4.34 -6.53 -15.18
CA LYS A 82 5.36 -5.50 -14.91
C LYS A 82 4.86 -4.40 -13.97
N LYS A 83 3.59 -4.02 -14.10
CA LYS A 83 2.96 -3.04 -13.22
C LYS A 83 2.78 -3.60 -11.81
N LEU A 84 2.44 -4.87 -11.66
CA LEU A 84 2.37 -5.59 -10.39
C LEU A 84 3.74 -5.65 -9.70
N GLU A 85 4.81 -6.02 -10.44
CA GLU A 85 6.19 -6.03 -9.94
C GLU A 85 6.62 -4.66 -9.38
N LYS A 86 6.34 -3.59 -10.13
CA LYS A 86 6.70 -2.22 -9.74
C LYS A 86 5.86 -1.69 -8.56
N ASP A 87 4.54 -1.88 -8.63
CA ASP A 87 3.63 -1.24 -7.69
C ASP A 87 3.60 -1.97 -6.35
N TYR A 88 3.85 -3.29 -6.30
CA TYR A 88 3.93 -4.05 -5.04
C TYR A 88 5.01 -3.50 -4.11
N VAL A 89 6.17 -3.10 -4.66
CA VAL A 89 7.23 -2.44 -3.89
C VAL A 89 6.74 -1.12 -3.30
N GLN A 90 5.94 -0.34 -4.06
CA GLN A 90 5.37 0.92 -3.58
C GLN A 90 4.26 0.69 -2.54
N PHE A 91 3.39 -0.31 -2.72
CA PHE A 91 2.34 -0.65 -1.76
C PHE A 91 2.92 -1.05 -0.41
N LYS A 92 3.95 -1.91 -0.38
CA LYS A 92 4.60 -2.31 0.89
C LYS A 92 5.20 -1.12 1.64
N LEU A 93 5.94 -0.25 0.94
CA LEU A 93 6.50 0.98 1.54
C LEU A 93 5.41 1.96 2.02
N ASN A 94 4.27 2.00 1.34
CA ASN A 94 3.12 2.83 1.72
C ASN A 94 2.31 2.26 2.89
N GLU A 95 2.40 0.96 3.16
CA GLU A 95 1.77 0.31 4.30
C GLU A 95 2.57 0.57 5.59
N ASP A 96 3.87 0.30 5.57
CA ASP A 96 4.81 0.62 6.66
C ASP A 96 4.72 2.11 7.08
N THR A 97 4.57 3.02 6.10
CA THR A 97 4.40 4.46 6.36
C THR A 97 2.99 4.85 6.80
N ARG A 98 1.95 4.12 6.42
CA ARG A 98 0.57 4.36 6.91
C ARG A 98 0.38 3.88 8.34
N GLU A 99 0.95 2.74 8.72
CA GLU A 99 0.91 2.24 10.09
C GLU A 99 1.61 3.21 11.06
N THR A 100 2.82 3.65 10.69
CA THR A 100 3.57 4.64 11.48
C THR A 100 2.86 6.00 11.56
N VAL A 101 2.30 6.52 10.47
CA VAL A 101 1.50 7.77 10.52
C VAL A 101 0.25 7.61 11.37
N THR A 102 -0.45 6.47 11.31
CA THR A 102 -1.66 6.23 12.12
C THR A 102 -1.33 6.11 13.62
N ALA A 103 -0.19 5.50 13.95
CA ALA A 103 0.33 5.47 15.32
C ALA A 103 0.67 6.89 15.83
N LEU A 104 1.36 7.71 15.04
CA LEU A 104 1.65 9.11 15.38
C LEU A 104 0.39 9.97 15.53
N TYR A 105 -0.61 9.80 14.67
CA TYR A 105 -1.86 10.57 14.74
C TYR A 105 -2.72 10.21 15.96
N SER A 106 -2.68 8.93 16.37
CA SER A 106 -3.35 8.44 17.59
C SER A 106 -2.72 8.99 18.88
N GLN A 107 -1.43 9.34 18.86
CA GLN A 107 -0.76 9.98 20.00
C GLN A 107 -1.10 11.48 20.12
N LYS A 108 -1.32 12.19 19.00
CA LYS A 108 -1.59 13.64 19.00
C LYS A 108 -2.99 14.05 19.48
N ASN A 109 -3.99 13.17 19.46
CA ASN A 109 -5.36 13.49 19.91
C ASN A 109 -5.59 13.28 21.42
N ARG A 110 -4.60 13.63 22.24
CA ARG A 110 -4.72 13.73 23.70
C ARG A 110 -4.92 15.18 24.13
N ASN A 111 -6.03 15.76 23.69
CA ASN A 111 -6.53 17.06 24.15
C ASN A 111 -7.06 16.93 25.59
N PHE A 112 -6.17 16.64 26.55
CA PHE A 112 -6.44 16.76 27.97
C PHE A 112 -5.28 17.51 28.63
N CYS A 113 -5.59 18.51 29.43
CA CYS A 113 -4.58 19.17 30.25
C CYS A 113 -4.09 18.18 31.32
N ASN A 114 -2.78 17.91 31.41
CA ASN A 114 -2.25 16.94 32.38
C ASN A 114 -2.45 17.40 33.83
N LEU A 115 -2.62 18.71 34.05
CA LEU A 115 -2.70 19.36 35.36
C LEU A 115 -4.10 19.26 35.98
N CYS A 116 -5.15 19.54 35.20
CA CYS A 116 -6.55 19.52 35.67
C CYS A 116 -7.37 18.34 35.13
N LYS A 117 -6.79 17.53 34.23
CA LYS A 117 -7.40 16.35 33.56
C LYS A 117 -8.67 16.65 32.74
N MET A 118 -8.97 17.93 32.47
CA MET A 118 -10.09 18.34 31.62
C MET A 118 -9.70 18.45 30.15
N ARG A 119 -10.67 18.19 29.26
CA ARG A 119 -10.47 18.14 27.79
C ARG A 119 -10.70 19.47 27.05
N SER A 120 -10.76 20.59 27.77
CA SER A 120 -11.31 21.85 27.27
C SER A 120 -10.30 22.95 26.95
N HIS A 121 -9.00 22.76 27.22
CA HIS A 121 -7.97 23.79 27.06
C HIS A 121 -6.54 23.22 27.05
N LEU A 122 -5.59 24.00 26.51
CA LEU A 122 -4.14 23.75 26.64
C LEU A 122 -3.62 24.19 28.01
N GLU A 123 -2.48 23.65 28.42
CA GLU A 123 -1.93 23.80 29.78
C GLU A 123 -1.58 25.24 30.16
N GLU A 124 -1.18 26.07 29.20
CA GLU A 124 -0.93 27.50 29.38
C GLU A 124 -2.17 28.25 29.92
N TYR A 125 -3.36 27.92 29.39
CA TYR A 125 -4.63 28.45 29.86
C TYR A 125 -5.01 27.89 31.24
N CYS A 126 -4.55 26.68 31.58
CA CYS A 126 -4.71 26.11 32.92
C CYS A 126 -3.90 26.91 33.95
N TRP A 127 -2.64 27.25 33.66
CA TRP A 127 -1.80 28.07 34.55
C TRP A 127 -2.38 29.47 34.75
N LYS A 128 -2.91 30.09 33.68
CA LYS A 128 -3.55 31.43 33.76
C LYS A 128 -4.77 31.45 34.69
N LYS A 129 -5.50 30.33 34.80
CA LYS A 129 -6.67 30.18 35.69
C LYS A 129 -6.32 29.62 37.08
N HIS A 130 -5.24 28.85 37.18
CA HIS A 130 -4.79 28.22 38.42
C HIS A 130 -3.28 28.43 38.67
N PRO A 131 -2.83 29.66 39.04
CA PRO A 131 -1.41 29.97 39.17
C PRO A 131 -0.65 29.13 40.20
N LYS A 132 -1.36 28.61 41.22
CA LYS A 132 -0.82 27.75 42.28
C LYS A 132 -0.38 26.36 41.82
N ILE A 133 -0.72 25.97 40.58
CA ILE A 133 -0.39 24.66 39.97
C ILE A 133 0.67 24.84 38.87
N ARG A 134 1.23 26.05 38.69
CA ARG A 134 2.33 26.30 37.76
C ARG A 134 3.60 25.59 38.28
N PRO A 135 4.23 24.69 37.50
CA PRO A 135 5.50 24.10 37.91
C PRO A 135 6.57 25.20 37.97
N THR A 136 7.31 25.25 39.08
CA THR A 136 8.27 26.33 39.38
C THR A 136 9.50 26.34 38.46
N ASN A 137 9.68 25.31 37.63
CA ASN A 137 10.81 25.11 36.72
C ASN A 137 10.57 25.67 35.30
N LEU A 138 9.85 26.79 35.16
CA LEU A 138 9.85 27.59 33.94
C LEU A 138 10.11 29.08 34.30
N THR A 139 11.37 29.31 34.69
CA THR A 139 12.01 30.64 34.79
C THR A 139 13.39 30.48 34.14
N SER A 140 13.76 31.42 33.25
CA SER A 140 14.80 31.25 32.21
C SER A 140 14.34 30.30 31.09
N GLN A 141 14.17 30.71 29.83
CA GLN A 141 14.54 31.96 29.14
C GLN A 141 13.37 32.50 28.29
N THR A 142 13.33 33.80 28.06
CA THR A 142 12.49 34.48 27.07
C THR A 142 13.23 35.73 26.63
N GLN A 143 13.07 36.14 25.35
CA GLN A 143 13.80 37.23 24.69
C GLN A 143 15.28 36.86 24.43
N GLU A 144 15.95 37.30 23.36
CA GLU A 144 15.58 38.14 22.21
C GLU A 144 15.35 37.27 20.93
N GLU A 145 14.76 37.67 19.79
CA GLU A 145 13.94 38.83 19.37
C GLU A 145 13.12 38.48 18.10
N ASP A 146 12.34 39.42 17.54
CA ASP A 146 11.59 39.31 16.27
C ASP A 146 11.79 40.62 15.47
N GLU A 147 12.37 40.59 14.26
CA GLU A 147 12.18 41.68 13.29
C GLU A 147 12.19 41.16 11.83
N PRO A 148 11.13 41.43 11.04
CA PRO A 148 11.08 41.06 9.62
C PRO A 148 11.46 42.25 8.72
N SER A 149 12.43 42.05 7.83
CA SER A 149 12.73 43.00 6.74
C SER A 149 12.41 42.42 5.37
N ILE A 150 11.27 42.83 4.80
CA ILE A 150 11.00 42.80 3.36
C ILE A 150 11.06 44.24 2.86
N ALA A 151 11.90 44.50 1.86
CA ALA A 151 11.81 45.71 1.04
C ALA A 151 12.14 45.38 -0.43
N PHE A 152 11.22 45.84 -1.29
CA PHE A 152 11.20 45.92 -2.76
C PHE A 152 12.51 45.70 -3.54
#